data_AF-A0A965PNX1-F1
#
_entry.id   AF-A0A965PNX1-F1
#
_cell.length_a   1.000
_cell.length_b   1.000
_cell.length_c   1.000
_cell.angle_alpha   90.00
_cell.angle_beta   90.00
_cell.angle_gamma   90.00
#
_symmetry.space_group_name_H-M   'P 1'
#
loop_
_entity.id
_entity.type
_entity.pdbx_description
1 polymer ?
#
loop_
_entity_poly.entity_id
_entity_poly.type
_entity_poly.pdbx_seq_one_letter_code
_entity_poly.pdbx_strand_id
1 'polypeptide(L)'
;MAHFAKLDNLGVVVFVTVGRDEDEELALCARTGDTYRQTSYNTRGGVHYDPVTGQPSADQTKAFRKNYAGIGYRYDIDRDAFIPPKPYPSWVLNENTCLWDAPVPMPSDGNMYQWD
;
A
#
# COMPACT_ATOMS: atom_id res chain seq x y z
N MET A 1 11.56 8.76 7.55
CA MET A 1 10.73 8.04 8.53
C MET A 1 10.21 6.76 7.89
N ALA A 2 10.51 5.59 8.46
CA ALA A 2 10.09 4.30 7.92
C ALA A 2 8.70 3.92 8.44
N HIS A 3 7.92 3.21 7.63
CA HIS A 3 6.62 2.68 8.04
C HIS A 3 6.65 1.15 7.98
N PHE A 4 6.01 0.51 8.95
CA PHE A 4 5.93 -0.95 9.06
C PHE A 4 4.49 -1.37 9.32
N ALA A 5 4.04 -2.39 8.59
CA ALA A 5 2.72 -2.97 8.73
C ALA A 5 2.81 -4.34 9.39
N LYS A 6 2.16 -4.52 10.54
CA LYS A 6 1.98 -5.82 11.18
C LYS A 6 0.90 -6.59 10.45
N LEU A 7 1.20 -7.83 10.10
CA LEU A 7 0.27 -8.76 9.46
C LEU A 7 -0.27 -9.78 10.47
N ASP A 8 -1.51 -10.21 10.28
CA ASP A 8 -2.06 -11.41 10.91
C ASP A 8 -1.65 -12.68 10.15
N ASN A 9 -2.14 -13.83 10.63
CA ASN A 9 -1.86 -15.14 10.05
C ASN A 9 -2.44 -15.34 8.63
N LEU A 10 -3.34 -14.46 8.18
CA LEU A 10 -3.93 -14.46 6.84
C LEU A 10 -3.25 -13.45 5.91
N GLY A 11 -2.21 -12.76 6.39
CA GLY A 11 -1.52 -11.71 5.64
C GLY A 11 -2.29 -10.39 5.57
N VAL A 12 -3.26 -10.17 6.47
CA VAL A 12 -4.03 -8.93 6.57
C VAL A 12 -3.34 -7.97 7.53
N VAL A 13 -3.23 -6.70 7.14
CA VAL A 13 -2.64 -5.65 7.95
C VAL A 13 -3.56 -5.33 9.12
N VAL A 14 -3.07 -5.55 10.35
CA VAL A 14 -3.81 -5.28 11.59
C VAL A 14 -3.32 -4.03 12.31
N PHE A 15 -2.09 -3.58 12.03
CA PHE A 15 -1.51 -2.41 12.66
C PHE A 15 -0.45 -1.79 11.74
N VAL A 16 -0.35 -0.47 11.71
CA VAL A 16 0.69 0.27 10.99
C VAL A 16 1.40 1.17 11.98
N THR A 17 2.73 1.05 12.03
CA THR A 17 3.57 1.83 12.91
C THR A 17 4.64 2.57 12.13
N VAL A 18 5.13 3.60 12.77
CA VAL A 18 6.25 4.40 12.34
C VAL A 18 7.51 3.93 13.07
N GLY A 19 8.61 3.81 12.35
CA GLY A 19 9.94 3.55 12.89
C GLY A 19 10.97 4.56 12.39
N ARG A 20 12.21 4.35 12.81
CA ARG A 20 13.38 5.10 12.33
C ARG A 20 13.79 4.60 10.95
N ASP A 21 14.53 5.40 10.22
CA ASP A 21 14.97 5.02 8.86
C ASP A 21 15.99 3.88 8.88
N GLU A 22 16.70 3.70 10.00
CA GLU A 22 17.65 2.63 10.23
C GLU A 22 17.01 1.34 10.78
N ASP A 23 15.70 1.34 11.08
CA ASP A 23 15.02 0.13 11.54
C ASP A 23 14.86 -0.87 10.37
N GLU A 24 15.20 -2.13 10.62
CA GLU A 24 15.10 -3.18 9.61
C GLU A 24 13.89 -4.08 9.86
N GLU A 25 13.18 -4.46 8.78
CA GLU A 25 12.00 -5.32 8.83
C GLU A 25 12.28 -6.64 9.58
N LEU A 26 13.39 -7.32 9.25
CA LEU A 26 13.76 -8.60 9.86
C LEU A 26 14.07 -8.48 11.35
N ALA A 27 14.76 -7.41 11.76
CA ALA A 27 15.07 -7.15 13.16
C ALA A 27 13.80 -6.86 13.97
N LEU A 28 12.85 -6.12 13.40
CA LEU A 28 11.56 -5.85 14.05
C LEU A 28 10.74 -7.13 14.23
N CYS A 29 10.70 -7.99 13.21
CA CYS A 29 10.04 -9.29 13.29
C CYS A 29 10.69 -10.17 14.37
N ALA A 30 12.02 -10.29 14.36
CA ALA A 30 12.76 -11.11 15.32
C ALA A 30 12.58 -10.63 16.77
N ARG A 31 12.53 -9.31 16.99
CA ARG A 31 12.39 -8.72 18.32
C ARG A 31 11.00 -8.89 18.92
N THR A 32 9.96 -8.82 18.09
CA THR A 32 8.55 -8.84 18.55
C THR A 32 7.91 -10.23 18.47
N GLY A 33 8.43 -11.10 17.60
CA GLY A 33 7.80 -12.37 17.25
C GLY A 33 6.62 -12.22 16.27
N ASP A 34 6.28 -11.00 15.87
CA ASP A 34 5.21 -10.71 14.91
C ASP A 34 5.77 -10.60 13.48
N THR A 35 4.88 -10.74 12.49
CA THR A 35 5.25 -10.50 11.09
C THR A 35 5.02 -9.04 10.72
N TYR A 36 6.10 -8.34 10.37
CA TYR A 36 6.05 -6.98 9.83
C TYR A 36 6.50 -6.93 8.37
N ARG A 37 5.94 -5.98 7.63
CA ARG A 37 6.37 -5.62 6.28
C ARG A 37 6.61 -4.12 6.19
N GLN A 38 7.79 -3.71 5.73
CA GLN A 38 8.10 -2.30 5.51
C GLN A 38 7.29 -1.76 4.34
N THR A 39 6.87 -0.50 4.45
CA THR A 39 6.05 0.19 3.46
C THR A 39 6.44 1.66 3.41
N SER A 40 6.09 2.36 2.32
CA SER A 40 6.34 3.79 2.17
C SER A 40 5.06 4.54 1.94
N TYR A 41 4.83 5.55 2.78
CA TYR A 41 3.62 6.37 2.78
C TYR A 41 3.37 7.04 1.42
N ASN A 42 4.43 7.45 0.73
CA ASN A 42 4.31 8.13 -0.56
C ASN A 42 4.33 7.18 -1.76
N THR A 43 4.08 5.89 -1.55
CA THR A 43 4.13 4.90 -2.63
C THR A 43 2.73 4.41 -3.00
N ARG A 44 2.40 4.54 -4.28
CA ARG A 44 1.13 4.08 -4.86
C ARG A 44 1.40 3.56 -6.28
N GLY A 45 0.86 2.39 -6.60
CA GLY A 45 0.99 1.78 -7.92
C GLY A 45 2.44 1.49 -8.35
N GLY A 46 3.35 1.23 -7.41
CA GLY A 46 4.77 0.97 -7.66
C GLY A 46 5.63 2.22 -7.84
N VAL A 47 5.06 3.42 -7.67
CA VAL A 47 5.77 4.69 -7.83
C VAL A 47 5.83 5.41 -6.50
N HIS A 48 7.02 5.81 -6.09
CA HIS A 48 7.27 6.71 -4.97
C HIS A 48 7.11 8.16 -5.42
N TYR A 49 6.34 8.94 -4.69
CA TYR A 49 6.07 10.35 -5.00
C TYR A 49 6.78 11.27 -4.01
N ASP A 50 7.18 12.43 -4.49
CA ASP A 50 7.69 13.50 -3.64
C ASP A 50 6.52 14.18 -2.91
N PRO A 51 6.55 14.29 -1.57
CA PRO A 51 5.41 14.79 -0.80
C PRO A 51 5.19 16.31 -0.94
N VAL A 52 6.18 17.06 -1.43
CA VAL A 52 6.10 18.52 -1.61
C VAL A 52 5.51 18.85 -2.99
N THR A 53 5.98 18.16 -4.02
CA THR A 53 5.60 18.43 -5.42
C THR A 53 4.46 17.55 -5.93
N GLY A 54 4.23 16.39 -5.31
CA GLY A 54 3.28 15.38 -5.77
C GLY A 54 3.70 14.64 -7.05
N GLN A 55 4.90 14.91 -7.57
CA GLN A 55 5.46 14.26 -8.75
C GLN A 55 6.19 12.96 -8.38
N PRO A 56 6.43 12.03 -9.34
CA PRO A 56 7.32 10.90 -9.10
C PRO A 56 8.67 11.38 -8.59
N SER A 57 9.09 10.85 -7.45
CA SER A 57 10.39 11.16 -6.84
C SER A 57 11.53 10.75 -7.79
N ALA A 58 12.60 11.54 -7.84
CA ALA A 58 13.81 11.16 -8.57
C ALA A 58 14.42 9.87 -8.02
N ASP A 59 14.29 9.66 -6.70
CA ASP A 59 14.68 8.43 -6.01
C ASP A 59 13.46 7.52 -5.83
N GLN A 60 13.43 6.42 -6.59
CA GLN A 60 12.39 5.37 -6.52
C GLN A 60 12.76 4.20 -5.60
N THR A 61 13.98 4.18 -5.03
CA THR A 61 14.39 3.10 -4.10
C THR A 61 13.55 3.07 -2.83
N LYS A 62 12.90 4.20 -2.52
CA LYS A 62 11.98 4.39 -1.38
C LYS A 62 10.57 3.86 -1.61
N ALA A 63 10.28 3.25 -2.77
CA ALA A 63 8.97 2.66 -3.03
C ALA A 63 8.70 1.47 -2.07
N PHE A 64 9.73 0.68 -1.75
CA PHE A 64 9.67 -0.62 -1.07
C PHE A 64 8.71 -1.62 -1.74
N ARG A 65 7.40 -1.40 -1.63
CA ARG A 65 6.30 -2.26 -2.11
C ARG A 65 5.41 -1.46 -3.05
N LYS A 66 4.57 -2.13 -3.86
CA LYS A 66 3.75 -1.38 -4.83
C LYS A 66 2.83 -0.32 -4.21
N ASN A 67 2.29 -0.57 -3.02
CA ASN A 67 1.33 0.32 -2.38
C ASN A 67 1.67 0.53 -0.90
N TYR A 68 1.27 1.67 -0.35
CA TYR A 68 1.26 1.86 1.09
C TYR A 68 0.29 0.89 1.79
N ALA A 69 0.68 0.39 2.96
CA ALA A 69 -0.16 -0.49 3.76
C ALA A 69 -1.23 0.30 4.54
N GLY A 70 -2.49 -0.08 4.38
CA GLY A 70 -3.60 0.36 5.23
C GLY A 70 -4.12 -0.78 6.10
N ILE A 71 -4.72 -0.48 7.25
CA ILE A 71 -5.40 -1.49 8.06
C ILE A 71 -6.49 -2.17 7.22
N GLY A 72 -6.54 -3.50 7.26
CA GLY A 72 -7.44 -4.33 6.45
C GLY A 72 -6.93 -4.65 5.04
N TYR A 73 -5.79 -4.10 4.62
CA TYR A 73 -5.18 -4.45 3.34
C TYR A 73 -4.58 -5.85 3.44
N ARG A 74 -4.59 -6.60 2.34
CA ARG A 74 -3.93 -7.91 2.26
C ARG A 74 -2.57 -7.76 1.59
N TYR A 75 -1.54 -8.29 2.23
CA TYR A 75 -0.22 -8.37 1.62
C TYR A 75 -0.16 -9.57 0.66
N ASP A 76 0.16 -9.31 -0.60
CA ASP A 76 0.37 -10.30 -1.66
C ASP A 76 1.89 -10.46 -1.87
N ILE A 77 2.39 -11.65 -1.54
CA ILE A 77 3.82 -11.97 -1.61
C ILE A 77 4.33 -12.10 -3.04
N ASP A 78 3.49 -12.59 -3.97
CA ASP A 78 3.89 -12.81 -5.36
C ASP A 78 4.00 -11.48 -6.12
N ARG A 79 3.13 -10.52 -5.78
CA ARG A 79 3.08 -9.19 -6.39
C ARG A 79 3.88 -8.13 -5.63
N ASP A 80 4.42 -8.50 -4.46
CA ASP A 80 5.09 -7.62 -3.51
C ASP A 80 4.30 -6.32 -3.23
N ALA A 81 3.01 -6.49 -2.89
CA ALA A 81 2.05 -5.40 -2.84
C ALA A 81 1.08 -5.51 -1.67
N PHE A 82 0.70 -4.36 -1.11
CA PHE A 82 -0.47 -4.26 -0.24
C PHE A 82 -1.70 -3.97 -1.11
N ILE A 83 -2.68 -4.89 -1.06
CA ILE A 83 -3.91 -4.80 -1.85
C ILE A 83 -5.04 -4.34 -0.92
N PRO A 84 -5.70 -3.20 -1.20
CA PRO A 84 -6.86 -2.77 -0.43
C PRO A 84 -7.98 -3.83 -0.47
N PRO A 85 -8.88 -3.86 0.53
CA PRO A 85 -10.11 -4.63 0.41
C PRO A 85 -10.88 -4.16 -0.84
N LYS A 86 -11.50 -5.11 -1.52
CA LYS A 86 -12.23 -4.84 -2.77
C LYS A 86 -13.39 -3.87 -2.48
N PRO A 87 -13.42 -2.65 -3.08
CA PRO A 87 -14.45 -1.67 -2.78
C PRO A 87 -15.85 -2.14 -3.20
N TYR A 88 -15.97 -2.64 -4.43
CA TYR A 88 -17.21 -3.20 -4.97
C TYR A 88 -16.93 -4.49 -5.75
N PRO A 89 -17.85 -5.46 -5.79
CA PRO A 89 -17.68 -6.71 -6.54
C PRO A 89 -17.37 -6.50 -8.03
N SER A 90 -17.84 -5.40 -8.62
CA SER A 90 -17.65 -5.05 -10.03
C SER A 90 -16.25 -4.51 -10.38
N TRP A 91 -15.46 -4.09 -9.38
CA TRP A 91 -14.13 -3.55 -9.62
C TRP A 91 -13.15 -4.65 -10.00
N VAL A 92 -12.19 -4.32 -10.86
CA VAL A 92 -11.18 -5.25 -11.38
C VAL A 92 -9.82 -4.87 -10.80
N LEU A 93 -9.04 -5.86 -10.35
CA LEU A 93 -7.71 -5.59 -9.83
C LEU A 93 -6.78 -5.32 -11.01
N ASN A 94 -6.10 -4.18 -10.99
CA ASN A 94 -5.02 -3.89 -11.92
C ASN A 94 -3.76 -4.63 -11.46
N GLU A 95 -3.31 -5.65 -12.19
CA GLU A 95 -2.17 -6.45 -11.76
C GLU A 95 -0.83 -5.68 -11.74
N ASN A 96 -0.74 -4.60 -12.54
CA ASN A 96 0.46 -3.77 -12.58
C ASN A 96 0.58 -2.90 -11.33
N THR A 97 -0.51 -2.24 -10.93
CA THR A 97 -0.50 -1.31 -9.77
C THR A 97 -0.95 -1.97 -8.46
N CYS A 98 -1.63 -3.12 -8.55
CA CYS A 98 -2.31 -3.79 -7.43
C CYS A 98 -3.37 -2.92 -6.75
N LEU A 99 -3.96 -1.99 -7.50
CA LEU A 99 -5.09 -1.16 -7.11
C LEU A 99 -6.35 -1.61 -7.84
N TRP A 100 -7.50 -1.27 -7.29
CA TRP A 100 -8.80 -1.61 -7.89
C TRP A 100 -9.22 -0.52 -8.87
N ASP A 101 -9.54 -0.92 -10.10
CA ASP A 101 -10.09 -0.06 -11.14
C ASP A 101 -11.61 -0.27 -11.23
N ALA A 102 -12.37 0.83 -11.28
CA ALA A 102 -13.80 0.79 -11.52
C ALA A 102 -14.08 0.41 -12.99
N PRO A 103 -15.06 -0.46 -13.27
CA PRO A 103 -15.37 -0.87 -14.64
C PRO A 103 -16.07 0.24 -15.44
N VAL A 104 -16.72 1.17 -14.74
CA VAL A 104 -17.36 2.35 -15.35
C VAL A 104 -16.53 3.58 -14.95
N PRO A 105 -16.00 4.35 -15.92
CA PRO A 105 -15.27 5.56 -15.62
C PRO A 105 -16.20 6.55 -14.90
N MET A 106 -15.65 7.24 -13.90
CA MET A 106 -16.36 8.33 -13.24
C MET A 106 -16.77 9.38 -14.30
N PRO A 107 -18.04 9.80 -14.37
CA PRO A 107 -18.46 10.86 -15.25
C PRO A 107 -17.61 12.13 -15.02
N SER A 108 -17.16 12.77 -16.11
CA SER A 108 -16.29 13.96 -16.07
C SER A 108 -17.07 15.27 -15.94
N ASP A 109 -18.33 15.20 -15.49
CA ASP A 109 -19.27 16.31 -15.39
C ASP A 109 -19.15 17.11 -14.08
N GLY A 110 -18.11 16.86 -13.28
CA GLY A 110 -17.76 17.65 -12.09
C GLY A 110 -18.60 17.34 -10.84
N ASN A 111 -19.44 16.31 -10.90
CA ASN A 111 -20.23 15.87 -9.75
C ASN A 111 -19.48 14.81 -8.95
N MET A 112 -19.66 14.81 -7.61
CA MET A 112 -19.16 13.74 -6.76
C MET A 112 -20.12 12.56 -6.81
N TYR A 113 -19.72 11.50 -7.51
CA TYR A 113 -20.43 10.22 -7.49
C TYR A 113 -19.84 9.31 -6.43
N GLN A 114 -20.68 8.84 -5.51
CA GLN A 114 -20.44 7.60 -4.79
C GLN A 114 -21.01 6.46 -5.63
N TRP A 115 -20.17 5.48 -5.96
CA TRP A 115 -20.65 4.21 -6.44
C TRP A 115 -21.34 3.49 -5.26
N ASP A 116 -22.44 2.81 -5.47
CA ASP A 116 -23.11 1.91 -4.49
C ASP A 116 -23.12 0.51 -5.10
#